data_AF-A0AA88Y217-F1
#
_entry.id   AF-A0AA88Y217-F1
#
_cell.length_a   1.000
_cell.length_b   1.000
_cell.length_c   1.000
_cell.angle_alpha   90.00
_cell.angle_beta   90.00
_cell.angle_gamma   90.00
#
_symmetry.space_group_name_H-M   'P 1'
#
loop_
_entity.id
_entity.type
_entity.pdbx_description
1 polymer ?
#
loop_
_entity_poly.entity_id
_entity_poly.type
_entity_poly.pdbx_seq_one_letter_code
_entity_poly.pdbx_strand_id
1 'polypeptide(L)'
;YIDLEPFGITGKGRTALIFSSDACKTMWIGLMPDKHDTSSMYDISLGRGGNKFLAIEKDGKEKKRVKSSILDCTPKELWITWKDGRIAVGEGTDIAKNVVMEWTDDDPLDVNDIGLSSWDKEWTFQNFGL
;
A
#
# COMPACT_ATOMS: atom_id res chain seq x y z
N TYR A 1 4.58 11.53 14.32
CA TYR A 1 3.47 12.15 13.59
C TYR A 1 3.94 12.33 12.16
N ILE A 2 3.52 11.45 11.27
CA ILE A 2 3.68 11.65 9.83
C ILE A 2 2.40 12.39 9.43
N ASP A 3 2.55 13.67 9.13
CA ASP A 3 1.46 14.50 8.63
C ASP A 3 1.20 14.07 7.18
N LEU A 4 0.00 13.57 6.89
CA LEU A 4 -0.37 12.98 5.58
C LEU A 4 -0.88 14.00 4.55
N GLU A 5 -0.77 15.30 4.83
CA GLU A 5 -1.26 16.35 3.92
C GLU A 5 -0.09 17.15 3.33
N PRO A 6 0.01 17.28 1.99
CA PRO A 6 -1.14 17.58 1.12
C PRO A 6 -1.47 16.56 0.01
N PHE A 7 -1.12 15.27 0.11
CA PHE A 7 -1.16 14.32 -1.03
C PHE A 7 -2.00 13.04 -0.82
N GLY A 8 -3.18 13.13 -0.21
CA GLY A 8 -4.13 12.01 -0.20
C GLY A 8 -4.68 11.74 -1.61
N ILE A 9 -4.62 10.50 -2.09
CA ILE A 9 -5.34 10.07 -3.30
C ILE A 9 -6.73 9.62 -2.87
N THR A 10 -7.78 10.08 -3.56
CA THR A 10 -9.13 9.55 -3.30
C THR A 10 -9.20 8.07 -3.68
N GLY A 11 -9.55 7.24 -2.69
CA GLY A 11 -9.90 5.83 -2.85
C GLY A 11 -11.38 5.61 -3.22
N LYS A 12 -12.23 6.64 -3.08
CA LYS A 12 -13.67 6.54 -3.31
C LYS A 12 -13.99 6.02 -4.70
N GLY A 13 -14.77 4.94 -4.77
CA GLY A 13 -15.16 4.29 -6.02
C GLY A 13 -14.04 3.50 -6.71
N ARG A 14 -12.89 3.35 -6.06
CA ARG A 14 -11.75 2.54 -6.53
C ARG A 14 -11.55 1.36 -5.61
N THR A 15 -10.98 0.29 -6.15
CA THR A 15 -10.58 -0.91 -5.38
C THR A 15 -9.14 -1.31 -5.65
N ALA A 16 -8.40 -0.46 -6.35
CA ALA A 16 -7.03 -0.71 -6.75
C ALA A 16 -6.26 0.59 -6.98
N LEU A 17 -4.94 0.49 -6.84
CA LEU A 17 -3.98 1.52 -7.23
C LEU A 17 -2.80 0.83 -7.92
N ILE A 18 -2.42 1.34 -9.08
CA ILE A 18 -1.18 1.00 -9.78
C ILE A 18 -0.27 2.22 -9.69
N PHE A 19 1.00 2.01 -9.39
CA PHE A 19 1.96 3.08 -9.21
C PHE A 19 3.40 2.61 -9.43
N SER A 20 4.27 3.56 -9.78
CA SER A 20 5.72 3.32 -9.88
C SER A 20 6.43 3.72 -8.60
N SER A 21 7.36 2.92 -8.12
CA SER A 21 8.22 3.24 -6.97
C SER A 21 9.67 2.92 -7.25
N ASP A 22 10.57 3.81 -6.86
CA ASP A 22 12.01 3.63 -6.87
C ASP A 22 12.62 3.72 -5.45
N ALA A 23 11.80 3.46 -4.42
CA ALA A 23 12.21 3.42 -3.02
C ALA A 23 13.23 2.30 -2.78
N CYS A 24 14.18 2.51 -1.88
CA CYS A 24 15.20 1.50 -1.57
C CYS A 24 14.92 0.72 -0.30
N LYS A 25 14.27 1.35 0.69
CA LYS A 25 14.19 0.80 2.06
C LYS A 25 12.80 0.37 2.44
N THR A 26 11.92 1.35 2.65
CA THR A 26 10.58 1.10 3.13
C THR A 26 9.61 2.07 2.48
N MET A 27 8.50 1.52 2.02
CA MET A 27 7.30 2.25 1.63
C MET A 27 6.15 1.83 2.54
N TRP A 28 5.33 2.79 2.94
CA TRP A 28 4.06 2.59 3.62
C TRP A 28 2.93 3.09 2.73
N ILE A 29 1.88 2.27 2.65
CA ILE A 29 0.62 2.59 1.99
C ILE A 29 -0.47 2.48 3.04
N GLY A 30 -1.14 3.60 3.31
CA GLY A 30 -2.33 3.67 4.16
C GLY A 30 -3.58 3.63 3.30
N LEU A 31 -4.52 2.75 3.63
CA LEU A 31 -5.87 2.73 3.05
C LEU A 31 -6.88 3.03 4.17
N MET A 32 -7.60 4.13 4.06
CA MET A 32 -8.38 4.72 5.15
C MET A 32 -9.82 5.01 4.72
N PRO A 33 -10.81 4.84 5.60
CA PRO A 33 -12.18 5.32 5.36
C PRO A 33 -12.33 6.83 5.37
N ASP A 34 -11.48 7.51 6.14
CA ASP A 34 -11.42 8.96 6.23
C ASP A 34 -9.97 9.33 6.55
N LYS A 35 -9.38 10.26 5.80
CA LYS A 35 -8.00 10.74 6.00
C LYS A 35 -7.70 11.31 7.41
N HIS A 36 -8.72 11.65 8.19
CA HIS A 36 -8.58 12.11 9.58
C HIS A 36 -8.73 10.99 10.61
N ASP A 37 -9.17 9.80 10.19
CA ASP A 37 -9.25 8.63 11.05
C ASP A 37 -7.89 7.91 11.12
N THR A 38 -7.22 8.09 12.25
CA THR A 38 -5.94 7.43 12.53
C THR A 38 -6.11 6.10 13.28
N SER A 39 -7.36 5.70 13.57
CA SER A 39 -7.69 4.49 14.32
C SER A 39 -8.15 3.33 13.46
N SER A 40 -8.72 3.63 12.28
CA SER A 40 -9.25 2.65 11.34
C SER A 40 -8.51 2.73 9.99
N MET A 41 -7.56 1.82 9.77
CA MET A 41 -6.82 1.79 8.50
C MET A 41 -6.17 0.44 8.22
N TYR A 42 -5.91 0.19 6.95
CA TYR A 42 -4.90 -0.77 6.54
C TYR A 42 -3.56 -0.06 6.38
N ASP A 43 -2.53 -0.60 7.04
CA ASP A 43 -1.13 -0.21 6.88
C ASP A 43 -0.39 -1.31 6.14
N ILE A 44 -0.01 -1.03 4.89
CA ILE A 44 0.76 -1.94 4.06
C ILE A 44 2.19 -1.43 4.03
N SER A 45 3.13 -2.22 4.53
CA SER A 45 4.55 -1.89 4.51
C SER A 45 5.31 -2.81 3.57
N LEU A 46 6.07 -2.20 2.67
CA LEU A 46 6.94 -2.88 1.73
C LEU A 46 8.37 -2.56 2.14
N GLY A 47 9.11 -3.57 2.61
CA GLY A 47 10.49 -3.41 3.03
C GLY A 47 10.71 -3.16 4.54
N ARG A 48 9.77 -3.59 5.39
CA ARG A 48 9.94 -3.56 6.86
C ARG A 48 11.17 -4.36 7.30
N GLY A 49 11.79 -3.95 8.41
CA GLY A 49 12.96 -4.64 8.97
C GLY A 49 14.24 -4.50 8.14
N GLY A 50 14.40 -3.39 7.42
CA GLY A 50 15.56 -3.13 6.56
C GLY A 50 15.45 -3.86 5.22
N ASN A 51 14.30 -3.72 4.56
CA ASN A 51 13.96 -4.34 3.29
C ASN A 51 13.94 -5.88 3.30
N LYS A 52 13.36 -6.47 4.37
CA LYS A 52 13.32 -7.94 4.54
C LYS A 52 11.92 -8.53 4.56
N PHE A 53 10.93 -7.69 4.82
CA PHE A 53 9.56 -8.13 5.00
C PHE A 53 8.57 -7.21 4.30
N LEU A 54 7.50 -7.81 3.83
CA LEU A 54 6.24 -7.14 3.52
C LEU A 54 5.28 -7.42 4.67
N ALA A 55 4.44 -6.45 5.04
CA ALA A 55 3.41 -6.68 6.04
C ALA A 55 2.11 -5.93 5.72
N ILE A 56 0.98 -6.53 6.14
CA ILE A 56 -0.34 -5.90 6.20
C ILE A 56 -0.72 -5.84 7.68
N GLU A 57 -1.03 -4.64 8.14
CA GLU A 57 -1.61 -4.39 9.45
C GLU A 57 -3.01 -3.79 9.28
N LYS A 58 -3.91 -4.09 10.21
CA LYS A 58 -5.21 -3.41 10.36
C LYS A 58 -5.28 -2.88 11.77
N ASP A 59 -5.50 -1.57 11.91
CA ASP A 59 -5.64 -0.88 13.20
C ASP A 59 -4.45 -1.15 14.13
N GLY A 60 -3.23 -1.09 13.56
CA GLY A 60 -1.96 -1.34 14.25
C GLY A 60 -1.71 -2.81 14.63
N LYS A 61 -2.55 -3.75 14.18
CA LYS A 61 -2.35 -5.20 14.42
C LYS A 61 -1.90 -5.88 13.13
N GLU A 62 -0.76 -6.55 13.19
CA GLU A 62 -0.26 -7.36 12.09
C GLU A 62 -1.22 -8.50 11.74
N LYS A 63 -1.62 -8.56 10.47
CA LYS A 63 -2.49 -9.59 9.90
C LYS A 63 -1.74 -10.52 8.97
N LYS A 64 -0.75 -9.97 8.27
CA LYS A 64 0.12 -10.73 7.37
C LYS A 64 1.54 -10.19 7.43
N ARG A 65 2.51 -11.11 7.39
CA ARG A 65 3.91 -10.81 7.16
C ARG A 65 4.50 -11.86 6.23
N VAL A 66 5.25 -11.40 5.23
CA VAL A 66 5.95 -12.26 4.27
C VAL A 66 7.41 -11.85 4.23
N LYS A 67 8.33 -12.84 4.25
CA LYS A 67 9.76 -12.57 4.06
C LYS A 67 10.02 -12.40 2.56
N SER A 68 10.16 -11.16 2.12
CA SER A 68 10.40 -10.79 0.73
C SER A 68 10.99 -9.37 0.66
N SER A 69 11.59 -9.05 -0.47
CA SER A 69 12.20 -7.76 -0.80
C SER A 69 11.86 -7.44 -2.26
N ILE A 70 11.03 -6.43 -2.48
CA ILE A 70 10.60 -6.00 -3.83
C ILE A 70 11.13 -4.60 -4.19
N LEU A 71 11.57 -3.85 -3.19
CA LEU A 71 12.19 -2.53 -3.35
C LEU A 71 13.70 -2.69 -3.57
N ASP A 72 14.28 -1.96 -4.53
CA ASP A 72 15.71 -2.07 -4.86
C ASP A 72 16.32 -0.81 -5.48
N CYS A 73 15.76 0.37 -5.18
CA CYS A 73 16.15 1.66 -5.74
C CYS A 73 15.92 1.84 -7.25
N THR A 74 15.32 0.86 -7.94
CA THR A 74 14.98 0.97 -9.36
C THR A 74 13.49 1.22 -9.52
N PRO A 75 13.06 2.06 -10.50
CA PRO A 75 11.65 2.25 -10.79
C PRO A 75 10.97 0.92 -11.14
N LYS A 76 9.95 0.58 -10.36
CA LYS A 76 9.13 -0.62 -10.57
C LYS A 76 7.66 -0.27 -10.48
N GLU A 77 6.90 -0.83 -11.40
CA GLU A 77 5.45 -0.83 -11.32
C GLU A 77 4.99 -1.82 -10.26
N LEU A 78 4.13 -1.35 -9.38
CA LEU A 78 3.50 -2.09 -8.31
C LEU A 78 2.00 -1.85 -8.36
N TRP A 79 1.24 -2.80 -7.83
CA TRP A 79 -0.17 -2.63 -7.63
C TRP A 79 -0.59 -3.07 -6.23
N ILE A 80 -1.62 -2.41 -5.72
CA ILE A 80 -2.35 -2.80 -4.51
C ILE A 80 -3.85 -2.84 -4.81
N THR A 81 -4.56 -3.78 -4.19
CA THR A 81 -6.02 -3.92 -4.28
C THR A 81 -6.64 -4.01 -2.89
N TRP A 82 -7.88 -3.54 -2.79
CA TRP A 82 -8.76 -3.68 -1.61
C TRP A 82 -10.18 -4.03 -2.08
N LYS A 83 -10.30 -5.18 -2.74
CA LYS A 83 -11.56 -5.58 -3.39
C LYS A 83 -12.17 -6.76 -2.64
N ASP A 84 -13.46 -6.65 -2.31
CA ASP A 84 -14.23 -7.72 -1.66
C ASP A 84 -13.52 -8.24 -0.38
N GLY A 85 -12.94 -7.32 0.40
CA GLY A 85 -12.15 -7.61 1.61
C GLY A 85 -10.76 -8.21 1.38
N ARG A 86 -10.38 -8.50 0.12
CA ARG A 86 -9.03 -8.96 -0.20
C ARG A 86 -8.08 -7.78 -0.39
N ILE A 87 -7.12 -7.67 0.52
CA ILE A 87 -5.97 -6.78 0.42
C ILE A 87 -4.82 -7.54 -0.21
N ALA A 88 -4.38 -7.14 -1.39
CA ALA A 88 -3.29 -7.81 -2.10
C ALA A 88 -2.33 -6.83 -2.77
N VAL A 89 -1.07 -7.23 -2.84
CA VAL A 89 0.04 -6.49 -3.47
C VAL A 89 0.71 -7.38 -4.50
N GLY A 90 1.12 -6.80 -5.63
CA GLY A 90 1.93 -7.48 -6.63
C GLY A 90 2.80 -6.55 -7.46
N GLU A 91 3.63 -7.16 -8.30
CA GLU A 91 4.57 -6.49 -9.20
C GLU A 91 4.04 -6.42 -10.63
N GLY A 92 4.30 -5.30 -11.31
CA GLY A 92 3.84 -4.99 -12.66
C GLY A 92 2.55 -4.15 -12.67
N THR A 93 1.89 -4.11 -13.84
CA THR A 93 0.65 -3.36 -14.05
C THR A 93 -0.59 -4.24 -14.23
N ASP A 94 -0.41 -5.56 -14.36
CA ASP A 94 -1.50 -6.53 -14.52
C ASP A 94 -1.98 -7.00 -13.14
N ILE A 95 -3.09 -6.41 -12.69
CA ILE A 95 -3.69 -6.69 -11.38
C ILE A 95 -3.97 -8.20 -11.24
N ALA A 96 -3.69 -8.74 -10.05
CA ALA A 96 -3.79 -10.16 -9.70
C ALA A 96 -2.71 -11.08 -10.28
N LYS A 97 -1.81 -10.59 -11.15
CA LYS A 97 -0.58 -11.32 -11.50
C LYS A 97 0.58 -10.93 -10.58
N ASN A 98 1.53 -11.85 -10.43
CA ASN A 98 2.74 -11.66 -9.59
C ASN A 98 2.41 -11.18 -8.17
N VAL A 99 1.42 -11.80 -7.54
CA VAL A 99 1.03 -11.50 -6.16
C VAL A 99 2.20 -11.84 -5.23
N VAL A 100 2.64 -10.87 -4.43
CA VAL A 100 3.74 -11.05 -3.46
C VAL A 100 3.25 -11.14 -2.02
N MET A 101 2.08 -10.60 -1.73
CA MET A 101 1.44 -10.65 -0.42
C MET A 101 -0.05 -10.42 -0.54
N GLU A 102 -0.83 -11.18 0.22
CA GLU A 102 -2.28 -10.99 0.33
C GLU A 102 -2.81 -11.40 1.70
N TRP A 103 -3.96 -10.83 2.05
CA TRP A 103 -4.79 -11.17 3.20
C TRP A 103 -6.25 -10.81 2.91
N THR A 104 -7.19 -11.60 3.44
CA THR A 104 -8.63 -11.34 3.34
C THR A 104 -9.17 -10.93 4.70
N ASP A 105 -9.84 -9.79 4.74
CA ASP A 105 -10.54 -9.24 5.89
C ASP A 105 -12.03 -9.61 5.81
N ASP A 106 -12.53 -10.26 6.87
CA ASP A 106 -13.94 -10.63 6.96
C ASP A 106 -14.84 -9.43 7.32
N ASP A 107 -14.26 -8.31 7.77
CA ASP A 107 -14.95 -7.07 8.12
C ASP A 107 -14.26 -5.86 7.45
N PRO A 108 -14.41 -5.71 6.12
CA PRO A 108 -13.59 -4.79 5.35
C PRO A 108 -13.90 -3.32 5.61
N LEU A 109 -12.86 -2.49 5.57
CA LEU A 109 -12.99 -1.04 5.64
C LEU A 109 -13.47 -0.46 4.31
N ASP A 110 -14.34 0.55 4.36
CA ASP A 110 -14.76 1.32 3.19
C ASP A 110 -13.70 2.37 2.84
N VAL A 111 -12.70 1.99 2.04
CA VAL A 111 -11.54 2.84 1.72
C VAL A 111 -11.95 4.02 0.83
N ASN A 112 -11.83 5.23 1.34
CA ASN A 112 -12.10 6.48 0.62
C ASN A 112 -10.85 7.36 0.42
N ASP A 113 -9.79 7.09 1.18
CA ASP A 113 -8.54 7.85 1.17
C ASP A 113 -7.34 6.90 1.14
N ILE A 114 -6.30 7.30 0.40
CA ILE A 114 -5.06 6.55 0.25
C ILE A 114 -3.89 7.49 0.56
N GLY A 115 -3.02 7.06 1.48
CA GLY A 115 -1.78 7.73 1.83
C GLY A 115 -0.57 6.91 1.39
N LEU A 116 0.49 7.58 0.94
CA LEU A 116 1.77 6.95 0.57
C LEU A 116 2.92 7.69 1.24
N SER A 117 3.88 6.95 1.80
CA SER A 117 5.12 7.52 2.33
C SER A 117 6.29 6.57 2.15
N SER A 118 7.51 7.09 1.95
CA SER A 118 8.74 6.28 1.99
C SER A 118 9.72 6.85 2.99
N TRP A 119 10.74 6.06 3.31
CA TRP A 119 11.82 6.49 4.18
C TRP A 119 12.89 7.34 3.46
N ASP A 120 13.04 7.23 2.15
CA ASP A 120 14.28 7.62 1.47
C ASP A 120 14.12 8.39 0.15
N LYS A 121 12.91 8.48 -0.44
CA LYS A 121 12.68 9.28 -1.66
C LYS A 121 11.32 9.99 -1.69
N GLU A 122 11.33 11.21 -2.24
CA GLU A 122 10.12 11.93 -2.64
C GLU A 122 9.58 11.36 -3.96
N TRP A 123 8.27 11.09 -4.00
CA TRP A 123 7.59 10.29 -5.01
C TRP A 123 7.41 11.02 -6.35
N THR A 124 7.60 10.30 -7.47
CA THR A 124 7.07 10.71 -8.79
C THR A 124 5.88 9.83 -9.15
N PHE A 125 4.68 10.42 -9.20
CA PHE A 125 3.46 9.74 -9.64
C PHE A 125 3.41 9.64 -11.17
N GLN A 126 3.10 8.45 -11.68
CA GLN A 126 2.46 8.29 -12.99
C GLN A 126 1.11 7.61 -12.77
N ASN A 127 0.03 8.36 -12.95
CA ASN A 127 -1.34 7.87 -12.81
C ASN A 127 -1.72 7.07 -14.04
N PHE A 128 -1.91 5.75 -13.91
CA PHE A 128 -2.68 4.98 -14.87
C PHE A 128 -4.09 4.84 -14.31
N GLY A 129 -4.99 5.70 -14.77
CA GLY A 129 -6.41 5.61 -14.43
C GLY A 129 -6.97 4.27 -14.92
N LEU A 130 -7.77 3.64 -14.06
CA LEU A 130 -8.80 2.68 -14.46
C LEU A 130 -10.15 3.29 -14.12
#